data_AF-A0A7S3H5D0-F1
#
_entry.id   AF-A0A7S3H5D0-F1
#
_cell.length_a   1.000
_cell.length_b   1.000
_cell.length_c   1.000
_cell.angle_alpha   90.00
_cell.angle_beta   90.00
_cell.angle_gamma   90.00
#
_symmetry.space_group_name_H-M   'P 1'
#
loop_
_entity.id
_entity.type
_entity.pdbx_description
1 polymer ?
#
loop_
_entity_poly.entity_id
_entity_poly.type
_entity_poly.pdbx_seq_one_letter_code
_entity_poly.pdbx_strand_id
1 'polypeptide(L)'
;TRWYRAPELLLGSTNYTFAVDMWAIGCIMGEISDGQPIFPGDSEVDQLYIIQKVLGPLTSDHLDMFMTNPRFAGLKFPDMSRPETLQNKYLGKLSKRALGFMRSLLVMEP
;
A
#
# COMPACT_ATOMS: atom_id res chain seq x y z
N THR A 1 13.29 6.01 0.67
CA THR A 1 12.13 6.57 -0.06
C THR A 1 10.84 6.09 0.61
N ARG A 2 9.65 6.61 0.27
CA ARG A 2 8.37 6.25 0.94
C ARG A 2 7.71 5.00 0.35
N TRP A 3 8.16 4.57 -0.83
CA TRP A 3 7.50 3.58 -1.68
C TRP A 3 7.35 2.18 -1.07
N TYR A 4 8.18 1.87 -0.07
CA TYR A 4 8.21 0.56 0.62
C TYR A 4 7.63 0.63 2.04
N ARG A 5 7.09 1.78 2.47
CA ARG A 5 6.52 1.93 3.82
C ARG A 5 5.11 1.37 3.88
N ALA A 6 4.83 0.60 4.94
CA ALA A 6 3.51 0.10 5.24
C ALA A 6 2.53 1.25 5.59
N PRO A 7 1.21 1.08 5.36
CA PRO A 7 0.22 2.14 5.55
C PRO A 7 0.20 2.73 6.96
N GLU A 8 0.33 1.90 7.99
CA GLU A 8 0.35 2.30 9.39
C GLU A 8 1.53 3.22 9.71
N LEU A 9 2.70 3.00 9.09
CA LEU A 9 3.86 3.89 9.24
C LEU A 9 3.64 5.23 8.55
N LEU A 10 2.94 5.25 7.40
CA LEU A 10 2.56 6.49 6.72
C LEU A 10 1.55 7.30 7.54
N LEU A 11 0.68 6.62 8.28
CA LEU A 11 -0.31 7.24 9.16
C LEU A 11 0.28 7.72 10.50
N GLY A 12 1.51 7.32 10.83
CA GLY A 12 2.24 7.76 12.02
C GLY A 12 2.21 6.78 13.19
N SER A 13 1.84 5.53 12.97
CA SER A 13 2.00 4.48 13.98
C SER A 13 3.47 4.38 14.41
N THR A 14 3.69 4.30 15.72
CA THR A 14 5.01 4.02 16.32
C THR A 14 5.19 2.54 16.65
N ASN A 15 4.19 1.71 16.39
CA ASN A 15 4.23 0.28 16.64
C ASN A 15 4.93 -0.42 15.47
N TYR A 16 6.25 -0.57 15.60
CA TYR A 16 7.05 -1.34 14.67
C TYR A 16 6.93 -2.83 15.01
N THR A 17 6.32 -3.58 14.11
CA THR A 17 6.24 -5.05 14.17
C THR A 17 6.97 -5.64 12.97
N PHE A 18 7.21 -6.96 12.98
CA PHE A 18 7.79 -7.64 11.81
C PHE A 18 6.94 -7.51 10.54
N ALA A 19 5.66 -7.14 10.65
CA ALA A 19 4.78 -7.01 9.50
C ALA A 19 5.17 -5.86 8.57
N VAL A 20 5.79 -4.79 9.09
CA VAL A 20 6.25 -3.68 8.25
C VAL A 20 7.36 -4.11 7.29
N ASP A 21 8.21 -5.06 7.73
CA ASP A 21 9.25 -5.65 6.89
C ASP A 21 8.64 -6.58 5.85
N MET A 22 7.63 -7.37 6.23
CA MET A 22 6.89 -8.23 5.29
C MET A 22 6.22 -7.42 4.17
N TRP A 23 5.65 -6.27 4.51
CA TRP A 23 5.12 -5.33 3.52
C TRP A 23 6.19 -4.85 2.52
N ALA A 24 7.36 -4.44 3.03
CA ALA A 24 8.46 -3.99 2.19
C ALA A 24 8.95 -5.09 1.24
N ILE A 25 9.01 -6.35 1.70
CA ILE A 25 9.32 -7.52 0.86
C ILE A 25 8.28 -7.68 -0.26
N GLY A 26 6.98 -7.53 0.05
CA GLY A 26 5.92 -7.55 -0.95
C GLY A 26 6.10 -6.48 -2.03
N CYS A 27 6.50 -5.27 -1.63
CA CYS A 27 6.79 -4.18 -2.56
C CYS A 27 7.98 -4.49 -3.47
N ILE A 28 9.08 -4.98 -2.90
CA ILE A 28 10.29 -5.36 -3.64
C ILE A 28 10.02 -6.52 -4.60
N MET A 29 9.22 -7.51 -4.18
CA MET A 29 8.82 -8.62 -5.04
C MET A 29 8.07 -8.14 -6.29
N GLY A 30 7.22 -7.11 -6.14
CA GLY A 30 6.55 -6.44 -7.26
C GLY A 30 7.55 -5.82 -8.21
N GLU A 31 8.45 -5.01 -7.67
CA GLU A 31 9.45 -4.28 -8.46
C GLU A 31 10.44 -5.20 -9.17
N ILE A 32 10.84 -6.33 -8.58
CA ILE A 32 11.70 -7.31 -9.25
C ILE A 32 11.00 -7.93 -10.47
N SER A 33 9.66 -8.01 -10.46
CA SER A 33 8.92 -8.70 -11.53
C SER A 33 8.84 -7.94 -12.84
N ASP A 34 8.87 -6.60 -12.81
CA ASP A 34 8.76 -5.75 -14.00
C ASP A 34 9.66 -4.51 -14.01
N GLY A 35 10.51 -4.35 -12.99
CA GLY A 35 11.43 -3.23 -12.82
C GLY A 35 10.75 -1.93 -12.39
N GLN A 36 9.47 -1.94 -12.01
CA GLN A 36 8.73 -0.75 -11.64
C GLN A 36 8.27 -0.80 -10.16
N PRO A 37 8.46 0.28 -9.39
CA PRO A 37 7.96 0.34 -8.03
C PRO A 37 6.43 0.19 -8.01
N ILE A 38 5.92 -0.67 -7.11
CA ILE A 38 4.49 -0.94 -7.03
C ILE A 38 3.69 0.28 -6.52
N PHE A 39 4.27 1.06 -5.61
CA PHE A 39 3.63 2.21 -4.97
C PHE A 39 4.54 3.47 -5.03
N PRO A 40 4.69 4.11 -6.20
CA PRO A 40 5.57 5.27 -6.34
C PRO A 40 4.88 6.59 -5.97
N GLY A 41 4.59 6.80 -4.68
CA GLY A 41 3.94 8.03 -4.22
C GLY A 41 4.89 9.21 -4.04
N ASP A 42 4.43 10.40 -4.42
CA ASP A 42 5.19 11.66 -4.31
C ASP A 42 5.07 12.32 -2.92
N SER A 43 3.96 12.04 -2.21
CA SER A 43 3.67 12.50 -0.85
C SER A 43 3.12 11.37 0.02
N GLU A 44 2.95 11.58 1.33
CA GLU A 44 2.33 10.56 2.21
C GLU A 44 0.88 10.28 1.83
N VAL A 45 0.11 11.31 1.46
CA VAL A 45 -1.28 11.16 1.02
C VAL A 45 -1.36 10.47 -0.34
N ASP A 46 -0.49 10.85 -1.26
CA ASP A 46 -0.42 10.21 -2.58
C ASP A 46 0.02 8.74 -2.47
N GLN A 47 0.97 8.43 -1.59
CA GLN A 47 1.38 7.06 -1.28
C GLN A 47 0.19 6.21 -0.77
N LEU A 48 -0.58 6.73 0.19
CA LEU A 48 -1.79 6.07 0.71
C LEU A 48 -2.87 5.94 -0.37
N TYR A 49 -3.00 6.90 -1.29
CA TYR A 49 -3.92 6.82 -2.42
C TYR A 49 -3.53 5.71 -3.40
N ILE A 50 -2.26 5.63 -3.78
CA ILE A 50 -1.77 4.60 -4.71
C ILE A 50 -1.92 3.20 -4.11
N ILE A 51 -1.62 3.03 -2.82
CA ILE A 51 -1.85 1.78 -2.11
C ILE A 51 -3.32 1.37 -2.22
N GLN A 52 -4.24 2.29 -1.96
CA GLN A 52 -5.67 2.00 -2.04
C GLN A 52 -6.15 1.64 -3.45
N LYS A 53 -5.60 2.30 -4.47
CA LYS A 53 -5.90 2.02 -5.88
C LYS A 53 -5.54 0.59 -6.29
N VAL A 54 -4.55 -0.01 -5.63
CA VAL A 54 -4.04 -1.36 -5.94
C VAL A 54 -4.61 -2.43 -5.01
N LEU A 55 -4.77 -2.14 -3.71
CA LEU A 55 -5.16 -3.15 -2.71
C LEU A 55 -6.61 -3.01 -2.24
N GLY A 56 -7.28 -1.90 -2.53
CA GLY A 56 -8.60 -1.57 -2.00
C GLY A 56 -8.54 -0.53 -0.88
N PRO A 57 -9.70 -0.13 -0.32
CA PRO A 57 -9.77 0.95 0.66
C PRO A 57 -8.94 0.66 1.91
N LEU A 58 -8.51 1.74 2.59
CA LEU A 58 -7.94 1.63 3.94
C LEU A 58 -8.93 0.96 4.90
N THR A 59 -8.38 0.26 5.91
CA THR A 59 -9.18 -0.31 7.00
C THR A 59 -9.85 0.80 7.82
N SER A 60 -10.86 0.45 8.61
CA SER A 60 -11.51 1.41 9.52
C SER A 60 -10.50 2.09 10.45
N ASP A 61 -9.59 1.32 11.05
CA ASP A 61 -8.55 1.83 11.94
C ASP A 61 -7.59 2.79 11.23
N HIS A 62 -7.24 2.49 9.98
CA HIS A 62 -6.42 3.38 9.16
C HIS A 62 -7.14 4.68 8.82
N LEU A 63 -8.44 4.62 8.53
CA LEU A 63 -9.26 5.80 8.30
C LEU A 63 -9.37 6.65 9.58
N ASP A 64 -9.55 6.03 10.74
CA ASP A 64 -9.58 6.74 12.02
C ASP A 64 -8.25 7.42 12.33
N MET A 65 -7.11 6.74 12.10
CA MET A 65 -5.79 7.35 12.21
C MET A 65 -5.59 8.51 11.23
N PHE A 66 -6.09 8.38 10.00
CA PHE A 66 -6.02 9.45 9.00
C PHE A 66 -6.81 10.69 9.44
N MET A 67 -8.06 10.50 9.89
CA MET A 67 -8.98 11.57 10.24
C MET A 67 -8.59 12.30 11.55
N THR A 68 -7.98 11.58 12.50
CA THR A 68 -7.58 12.13 13.79
C THR A 68 -6.21 12.80 13.77
N ASN A 69 -5.36 12.48 12.78
CA ASN A 69 -4.01 13.02 12.70
C ASN A 69 -4.01 14.45 12.12
N PRO A 70 -3.54 15.47 12.89
CA PRO A 70 -3.54 16.86 12.44
C PRO A 70 -2.75 17.10 11.15
N ARG A 71 -1.79 16.24 10.80
CA ARG A 71 -0.99 16.34 9.57
C ARG A 71 -1.84 16.15 8.31
N PHE A 72 -2.97 15.45 8.41
CA PHE A 72 -3.87 15.19 7.29
C PHE A 72 -5.16 16.02 7.34
N ALA A 73 -5.28 16.94 8.30
CA ALA A 73 -6.47 17.76 8.47
C ALA A 73 -6.81 18.54 7.19
N GLY A 74 -8.04 18.37 6.70
CA GLY A 74 -8.53 19.02 5.48
C GLY A 74 -8.11 18.37 4.17
N LEU A 75 -7.25 17.35 4.20
CA LEU A 75 -6.91 16.56 3.01
C LEU A 75 -8.00 15.51 2.74
N LYS A 76 -8.21 15.21 1.45
CA LYS A 76 -9.12 14.17 1.00
C LYS A 76 -8.42 13.29 -0.02
N PHE A 77 -8.75 12.00 -0.01
CA PHE A 77 -8.29 11.12 -1.07
C PHE A 77 -8.97 11.49 -2.40
N PRO A 78 -8.24 11.41 -3.53
CA PRO A 78 -8.82 11.49 -4.86
C PRO A 78 -9.85 10.37 -5.10
N ASP A 79 -10.67 10.54 -6.14
CA ASP A 79 -11.67 9.54 -6.53
C ASP A 79 -11.05 8.16 -6.82
N MET A 80 -11.72 7.11 -6.33
CA MET A 80 -11.30 5.70 -6.42
C MET A 80 -12.19 4.88 -7.37
N SER A 81 -12.96 5.53 -8.23
CA SER A 81 -13.89 4.86 -9.17
C SER A 81 -13.25 3.84 -10.13
N ARG A 82 -11.93 3.87 -10.34
CA ARG A 82 -11.21 2.96 -11.25
C ARG A 82 -9.95 2.38 -10.59
N PRO A 83 -10.08 1.33 -9.76
CA PRO A 83 -8.93 0.65 -9.17
C PRO A 83 -8.15 -0.15 -10.23
N GLU A 84 -6.82 -0.12 -10.16
CA GLU A 84 -5.94 -0.95 -11.00
C GLU A 84 -5.99 -2.41 -10.50
N THR A 85 -6.07 -2.61 -9.18
CA THR A 85 -5.97 -3.90 -8.48
C THR A 85 -4.62 -4.62 -8.67
N LEU A 86 -4.16 -5.33 -7.64
CA LEU A 86 -2.92 -6.11 -7.69
C LEU A 86 -2.94 -7.16 -8.81
N GLN A 87 -4.09 -7.80 -9.04
CA GLN A 87 -4.27 -8.85 -10.04
C GLN A 87 -4.08 -8.33 -11.45
N ASN A 88 -4.71 -7.21 -11.81
CA ASN A 88 -4.57 -6.70 -13.18
C ASN A 88 -3.17 -6.14 -13.41
N LYS A 89 -2.57 -5.49 -12.39
CA LYS A 89 -1.22 -4.93 -12.49
C LYS A 89 -0.16 -5.97 -12.84
N TYR A 90 -0.29 -7.18 -12.29
CA TYR A 90 0.65 -8.29 -12.49
C TYR A 90 0.11 -9.44 -13.35
N LEU A 91 -0.99 -9.22 -14.07
CA LEU A 91 -1.54 -10.20 -14.99
C LEU A 91 -0.51 -10.52 -16.09
N GLY A 92 -0.15 -11.79 -16.22
CA GLY A 92 0.87 -12.24 -17.17
C GLY A 92 2.33 -11.96 -16.76
N LYS A 93 2.57 -11.22 -15.67
CA LYS A 93 3.91 -10.96 -15.11
C LYS A 93 4.26 -11.94 -14.00
N LEU A 94 3.28 -12.31 -13.16
CA LEU A 94 3.46 -13.24 -12.05
C LEU A 94 2.60 -14.50 -12.21
N SER A 95 3.13 -15.63 -11.77
CA SER A 95 2.33 -16.86 -11.63
C SER A 95 1.26 -16.66 -10.54
N LYS A 96 0.15 -17.42 -10.61
CA LYS A 96 -0.90 -17.38 -9.58
C LYS A 96 -0.37 -17.62 -8.17
N ARG A 97 0.63 -18.51 -8.03
CA ARG A 97 1.29 -18.79 -6.74
C ARG A 97 2.11 -17.60 -6.24
N ALA A 98 2.90 -16.98 -7.12
CA ALA A 98 3.68 -15.79 -6.78
C ALA A 98 2.76 -14.61 -6.40
N LEU A 99 1.68 -14.39 -7.16
CA LEU A 99 0.69 -13.36 -6.85
C LEU A 99 -0.05 -13.63 -5.54
N GLY A 100 -0.36 -14.90 -5.24
CA GLY A 100 -0.94 -15.30 -3.95
C GLY A 100 -0.01 -15.00 -2.77
N PHE A 101 1.28 -15.32 -2.92
CA PHE A 101 2.30 -15.00 -1.92
C PHE A 101 2.47 -13.48 -1.74
N MET A 102 2.57 -12.72 -2.83
CA MET A 102 2.66 -11.27 -2.78
C MET A 102 1.46 -10.64 -2.04
N ARG A 103 0.25 -11.17 -2.26
CA ARG A 103 -0.95 -10.71 -1.54
C ARG A 103 -0.84 -10.97 -0.02
N SER A 104 -0.29 -12.10 0.40
CA SER A 104 -0.08 -12.37 1.83
C SER A 104 1.00 -11.51 2.48
N LEU A 105 1.83 -10.83 1.68
CA LEU A 105 2.82 -9.85 2.15
C LEU A 105 2.23 -8.44 2.23
N LEU A 106 1.37 -8.08 1.27
CA LEU A 106 0.76 -6.76 1.14
C LEU A 106 -0.61 -6.70 1.82
N VAL A 107 -0.62 -6.93 3.14
CA VAL A 107 -1.84 -6.92 3.96
C VAL A 107 -2.01 -5.54 4.60
N MET A 108 -3.23 -4.97 4.49
CA MET A 108 -3.56 -3.65 5.06
C MET A 108 -3.79 -3.70 6.57
N GLU A 109 -4.01 -4.88 7.15
CA GLU A 109 -4.15 -5.11 8.58
C GLU A 109 -3.18 -6.23 8.96
N PRO A 110 -2.06 -5.93 9.63
CA PRO A 110 -1.06 -6.92 10.00
C PRO A 110 -1.49 -7.88 11.11
#